data_AF-A0A1B0Z7S0-F1
#
_entry.id   AF-A0A1B0Z7S0-F1
#
_cell.length_a   1.000
_cell.length_b   1.000
_cell.length_c   1.000
_cell.angle_alpha   90.00
_cell.angle_beta   90.00
_cell.angle_gamma   90.00
#
_symmetry.space_group_name_H-M   'P 1'
#
loop_
_entity.id
_entity.type
_entity.pdbx_description
1 polymer ?
#
loop_
_entity_poly.entity_id
_entity_poly.type
_entity_poly.pdbx_seq_one_letter_code
_entity_poly.pdbx_strand_id
1 'polypeptide(L)'
;LRLIKGAKGIRTLLFALMMSLPALFNIGLLLFLVMFIYAIFGMSQFAYVKREAGIDDMFNFETFANSMICLFQITTSGGWNALLLPILNKEPDCDPKRVHPGSSVEGDCGNPSVGIFFFVSYIIISFLVVVNMYIAVILENFSVATEESAEPLGEDDFEMFYEVWEKFDPGATQFIELSKLFDFAASLEPPLLIPKPNKVQLTAMDLPIVSGDRIHCLDILFAFTKRVLGESDEMDALRVQMEDRFMAANPSKVSYEPITTTLKRKLEEESAKVIQRAFRHYRLRKPVFNKSYLYKDGDVFPSKTEMAFDKLSLSLALEKTERSSSTTSPPSYDSVTKPDKYEQERSEKEEKGKDNKDYRK
;
A
#
# COMPACT_ATOMS: atom_id res chain seq x y z
N LEU A 1 7.98 -25.88 -8.65
CA LEU A 1 7.60 -24.49 -9.01
C LEU A 1 6.16 -24.32 -9.55
N ARG A 2 5.51 -25.28 -10.23
CA ARG A 2 4.12 -25.11 -10.73
C ARG A 2 3.00 -25.13 -9.66
N LEU A 3 3.25 -25.74 -8.50
CA LEU A 3 2.31 -25.80 -7.37
C LEU A 3 2.21 -24.50 -6.54
N ILE A 4 3.20 -23.60 -6.65
CA ILE A 4 3.23 -22.33 -5.88
C ILE A 4 2.20 -21.32 -6.41
N LYS A 5 1.68 -21.52 -7.63
CA LYS A 5 0.73 -20.62 -8.29
C LYS A 5 -0.67 -20.63 -7.65
N GLY A 6 -1.04 -21.69 -6.92
CA GLY A 6 -2.39 -21.87 -6.37
C GLY A 6 -2.58 -21.44 -4.91
N ALA A 7 -1.50 -21.13 -4.18
CA ALA A 7 -1.56 -20.85 -2.75
C ALA A 7 -0.97 -19.46 -2.45
N LYS A 8 -1.84 -18.44 -2.42
CA LYS A 8 -1.49 -17.03 -2.16
C LYS A 8 -0.62 -16.89 -0.89
N GLY A 9 -0.98 -17.58 0.20
CA GLY A 9 -0.20 -17.52 1.45
C GLY A 9 1.21 -18.12 1.37
N ILE A 10 1.43 -19.21 0.62
CA ILE A 10 2.78 -19.78 0.43
C ILE A 10 3.63 -18.86 -0.44
N ARG A 11 3.02 -18.21 -1.45
CA ARG A 11 3.70 -17.25 -2.32
C ARG A 11 4.18 -16.02 -1.53
N THR A 12 3.33 -15.46 -0.68
CA THR A 12 3.66 -14.36 0.23
C THR A 12 4.82 -14.74 1.16
N LEU A 13 4.77 -15.90 1.82
CA LEU A 13 5.85 -16.36 2.70
C LEU A 13 7.18 -16.56 1.96
N LEU A 14 7.14 -17.11 0.74
CA LEU A 14 8.33 -17.28 -0.09
C LEU A 14 8.89 -15.95 -0.60
N PHE A 15 8.02 -14.97 -0.90
CA PHE A 15 8.43 -13.63 -1.29
C PHE A 15 9.11 -12.90 -0.13
N ALA A 16 8.52 -12.94 1.07
CA ALA A 16 9.15 -12.41 2.29
C ALA A 16 10.51 -13.07 2.57
N LEU A 17 10.61 -14.39 2.39
CA LEU A 17 11.89 -15.09 2.51
C LEU A 17 12.92 -14.56 1.50
N MET A 18 12.54 -14.40 0.22
CA MET A 18 13.43 -13.87 -0.81
C MET A 18 13.86 -12.42 -0.52
N MET A 19 12.96 -11.58 -0.01
CA MET A 19 13.25 -10.20 0.37
C MET A 19 14.22 -10.11 1.56
N SER A 20 14.20 -11.10 2.48
CA SER A 20 15.15 -11.18 3.59
C SER A 20 16.54 -11.76 3.22
N LEU A 21 16.70 -12.36 2.03
CA LEU A 21 17.98 -12.94 1.59
C LEU A 21 19.16 -11.96 1.57
N PRO A 22 19.03 -10.69 1.14
CA PRO A 22 20.14 -9.73 1.17
C PRO A 22 20.65 -9.47 2.59
N ALA A 23 19.74 -9.32 3.55
CA ALA A 23 20.10 -9.15 4.96
C ALA A 23 20.74 -10.43 5.52
N LEU A 24 20.17 -11.59 5.21
CA LEU A 24 20.71 -12.90 5.60
C LEU A 24 22.12 -13.11 5.04
N PHE A 25 22.38 -12.71 3.80
CA PHE A 25 23.69 -12.83 3.17
C PHE A 25 24.76 -12.04 3.92
N ASN A 26 24.45 -10.81 4.35
CA ASN A 26 25.39 -9.99 5.12
C ASN A 26 25.75 -10.63 6.48
N ILE A 27 24.77 -11.20 7.19
CA ILE A 27 25.01 -11.89 8.46
C ILE A 27 25.71 -13.24 8.22
N GLY A 28 25.37 -13.94 7.15
CA GLY A 28 26.04 -15.17 6.72
C GLY A 28 27.51 -14.94 6.37
N LEU A 29 27.85 -13.82 5.74
CA LEU A 29 29.23 -13.41 5.49
C LEU A 29 30.00 -13.13 6.79
N LEU A 30 29.35 -12.52 7.78
CA LEU A 30 29.95 -12.32 9.10
C LEU A 30 30.24 -13.67 9.78
N LEU A 31 29.29 -14.59 9.76
CA LEU A 31 29.47 -15.95 10.29
C LEU A 31 30.60 -16.68 9.55
N PHE A 32 30.64 -16.59 8.22
CA PHE A 32 31.69 -17.16 7.39
C PHE A 32 33.07 -16.58 7.73
N LEU A 33 33.17 -15.28 7.99
CA LEU A 33 34.42 -14.64 8.40
C LEU A 33 34.88 -15.12 9.78
N VAL A 34 33.96 -15.29 10.74
CA VAL A 34 34.27 -15.88 12.05
C VAL A 34 34.76 -17.32 11.89
N MET A 35 34.05 -18.14 11.11
CA MET A 35 34.47 -19.52 10.79
C MET A 35 35.85 -19.54 10.16
N PHE A 36 36.12 -18.65 9.20
CA PHE A 36 37.41 -18.55 8.53
C PHE A 36 38.55 -18.29 9.51
N ILE A 37 38.40 -17.30 10.41
CA ILE A 37 39.42 -16.96 11.40
C ILE A 37 39.69 -18.17 12.32
N TYR A 38 38.64 -18.78 12.85
CA TYR A 38 38.77 -19.95 13.73
C TYR A 38 39.33 -21.18 12.99
N ALA A 39 39.10 -21.34 11.70
CA ALA A 39 39.66 -22.44 10.91
C ALA A 39 41.19 -22.32 10.81
N ILE A 40 41.71 -21.11 10.56
CA ILE A 40 43.14 -20.85 10.54
C ILE A 40 43.77 -21.13 11.92
N PHE A 41 43.15 -20.65 13.00
CA PHE A 41 43.61 -20.93 14.36
C PHE A 41 43.57 -22.43 14.68
N GLY A 42 42.47 -23.11 14.37
CA GLY A 42 42.28 -24.54 14.60
C GLY A 42 43.34 -25.38 13.90
N MET A 43 43.64 -25.07 12.63
CA MET A 43 44.74 -25.73 11.92
C MET A 43 46.09 -25.54 12.61
N SER A 44 46.40 -24.31 13.02
CA SER A 44 47.70 -24.01 13.63
C SER A 44 47.92 -24.69 14.98
N GLN A 45 46.84 -24.95 15.73
CA GLN A 45 46.92 -25.47 17.10
C GLN A 45 46.59 -26.96 17.22
N PHE A 46 45.71 -27.49 16.37
CA PHE A 46 45.11 -28.82 16.57
C PHE A 46 45.34 -29.81 15.42
N ALA A 47 46.10 -29.44 14.37
CA ALA A 47 46.34 -30.32 13.22
C ALA A 47 46.99 -31.67 13.58
N TYR A 48 47.83 -31.72 14.62
CA TYR A 48 48.59 -32.92 14.98
C TYR A 48 48.00 -33.68 16.17
N VAL A 49 46.84 -33.27 16.68
CA VAL A 49 46.20 -33.93 17.82
C VAL A 49 45.86 -35.37 17.45
N LYS A 50 46.09 -36.28 18.40
CA LYS A 50 45.77 -37.70 18.24
C LYS A 50 44.31 -37.88 17.79
N ARG A 51 44.13 -38.64 16.71
CA ARG A 51 42.80 -38.99 16.18
C ARG A 51 42.10 -39.93 17.17
N GLU A 52 41.03 -39.43 17.79
CA GLU A 52 40.22 -40.14 18.77
C GLU A 52 38.82 -39.53 18.83
N ALA A 53 37.83 -40.30 19.30
CA ALA A 53 36.44 -39.88 19.47
C ALA A 53 35.82 -39.23 18.22
N GLY A 54 35.81 -37.89 18.13
CA GLY A 54 35.25 -37.13 17.01
C GLY A 54 36.26 -36.67 15.98
N ILE A 55 37.57 -36.89 16.19
CA ILE A 55 38.61 -36.54 15.22
C ILE A 55 38.92 -37.76 14.34
N ASP A 56 38.54 -37.71 13.06
CA ASP A 56 38.76 -38.77 12.07
C ASP A 56 39.39 -38.21 10.77
N ASP A 57 39.39 -38.99 9.69
CA ASP A 57 40.01 -38.63 8.40
C ASP A 57 39.30 -37.47 7.69
N MET A 58 38.00 -37.26 7.96
CA MET A 58 37.18 -36.19 7.36
C MET A 58 36.95 -35.01 8.32
N PHE A 59 36.74 -35.29 9.61
CA PHE A 59 36.47 -34.33 10.66
C PHE A 59 37.74 -34.11 11.51
N ASN A 60 38.67 -33.32 10.97
CA ASN A 60 39.91 -32.94 11.67
C ASN A 60 40.31 -31.49 11.38
N PHE A 61 41.40 -31.06 12.01
CA PHE A 61 41.99 -29.73 11.81
C PHE A 61 43.27 -29.76 10.97
N GLU A 62 43.49 -30.79 10.14
CA GLU A 62 44.72 -30.93 9.35
C GLU A 62 44.73 -29.99 8.14
N THR A 63 43.57 -29.76 7.53
CA THR A 63 43.40 -28.89 6.36
C THR A 63 42.35 -27.82 6.60
N PHE A 64 42.39 -26.78 5.77
CA PHE A 64 41.46 -25.66 5.88
C PHE A 64 40.01 -26.11 5.67
N ALA A 65 39.78 -26.95 4.66
CA ALA A 65 38.44 -27.46 4.34
C ALA A 65 37.89 -28.34 5.48
N ASN A 66 38.70 -29.25 6.02
CA ASN A 66 38.29 -30.10 7.14
C ASN A 66 37.98 -29.27 8.39
N SER A 67 38.81 -28.25 8.68
CA SER A 67 38.59 -27.32 9.79
C SER A 67 37.29 -26.54 9.63
N MET A 68 36.97 -26.10 8.41
CA MET A 68 35.71 -25.42 8.10
C MET A 68 34.50 -26.34 8.32
N ILE A 69 34.59 -27.62 7.95
CA ILE A 69 33.51 -28.60 8.17
C ILE A 69 33.31 -28.84 9.68
N CYS A 70 34.39 -29.02 10.45
CA CYS A 70 34.33 -29.16 11.90
C CYS A 70 33.68 -27.92 12.56
N LEU A 71 34.08 -26.72 12.16
CA LEU A 71 33.51 -25.48 12.70
C LEU A 71 32.05 -25.29 12.32
N PHE A 72 31.66 -25.66 11.10
CA PHE A 72 30.26 -25.66 10.67
C PHE A 72 29.40 -26.62 11.51
N GLN A 73 29.91 -27.81 11.81
CA GLN A 73 29.24 -28.74 12.71
C GLN A 73 29.07 -28.13 14.11
N ILE A 74 30.12 -27.50 14.66
CA ILE A 74 30.05 -26.84 15.97
C ILE A 74 29.08 -25.64 15.97
N THR A 75 28.93 -24.91 14.86
CA THR A 75 27.94 -23.81 14.73
C THR A 75 26.52 -24.28 15.01
N THR A 76 26.20 -25.52 14.64
CA THR A 76 24.91 -26.16 14.94
C THR A 76 24.84 -26.77 16.34
N SER A 77 25.81 -26.44 17.21
CA SER A 77 26.02 -26.96 18.57
C SER A 77 26.12 -28.49 18.69
N GLY A 78 26.36 -29.19 17.57
CA GLY A 78 26.54 -30.63 17.52
C GLY A 78 28.01 -31.05 17.55
N GLY A 79 28.33 -32.19 18.18
CA GLY A 79 29.63 -32.86 18.08
C GLY A 79 30.85 -32.14 18.65
N TRP A 80 30.71 -30.92 19.18
CA TRP A 80 31.82 -30.14 19.75
C TRP A 80 32.51 -30.84 20.92
N ASN A 81 31.77 -31.61 21.70
CA ASN A 81 32.29 -32.39 22.82
C ASN A 81 33.23 -33.51 22.33
N ALA A 82 32.87 -34.18 21.24
CA ALA A 82 33.66 -35.26 20.65
C ALA A 82 34.95 -34.74 20.01
N LEU A 83 34.92 -33.52 19.45
CA LEU A 83 36.10 -32.83 18.92
C LEU A 83 37.01 -32.26 20.02
N LEU A 84 36.44 -31.83 21.15
CA LEU A 84 37.19 -31.29 22.27
C LEU A 84 37.94 -32.38 23.06
N LEU A 85 37.35 -33.57 23.22
CA LEU A 85 37.89 -34.65 24.05
C LEU A 85 39.37 -34.97 23.74
N PRO A 86 39.78 -35.25 22.49
CA PRO A 86 41.18 -35.57 22.17
C PRO A 86 42.14 -34.40 22.42
N ILE A 87 41.65 -33.15 22.35
CA ILE A 87 42.43 -31.93 22.58
C ILE A 87 42.72 -31.74 24.08
N LEU A 88 41.92 -32.35 24.96
CA LEU A 88 42.13 -32.34 26.40
C LEU A 88 43.09 -33.43 26.89
N ASN A 89 43.45 -34.38 26.03
CA ASN A 89 44.30 -35.51 26.41
C ASN A 89 45.69 -35.02 26.87
N LYS A 90 46.18 -35.67 27.93
CA LYS A 90 47.56 -35.54 28.45
C LYS A 90 48.17 -36.94 28.54
N GLU A 91 49.47 -37.03 28.83
CA GLU A 91 50.11 -38.32 29.14
C GLU A 91 49.33 -39.06 30.24
N PRO A 92 49.05 -40.38 30.11
CA PRO A 92 49.58 -41.32 29.11
C PRO A 92 48.73 -41.47 27.82
N ASP A 93 47.64 -40.72 27.66
CA ASP A 93 46.67 -40.90 26.56
C ASP A 93 47.16 -40.31 25.22
N CYS A 94 48.21 -39.48 25.25
CA CYS A 94 48.92 -38.92 24.10
C CYS A 94 50.43 -39.09 24.26
N ASP A 95 51.18 -39.03 23.16
CA ASP A 95 52.64 -39.14 23.10
C ASP A 95 53.26 -37.80 22.64
N PRO A 96 53.96 -37.07 23.52
CA PRO A 96 54.57 -35.79 23.17
C PRO A 96 55.80 -35.93 22.27
N LYS A 97 56.31 -37.15 22.04
CA LYS A 97 57.47 -37.42 21.17
C LYS A 97 57.10 -38.16 19.89
N ARG A 98 55.80 -38.23 19.58
CA ARG A 98 55.33 -38.86 18.35
C ARG A 98 55.92 -38.14 17.13
N VAL A 99 56.64 -38.89 16.31
CA VAL A 99 57.25 -38.39 15.07
C VAL A 99 56.22 -38.42 13.94
N HIS A 100 56.00 -37.29 13.28
CA HIS A 100 55.13 -37.17 12.11
C HIS A 100 55.98 -37.15 10.83
N PRO A 101 55.91 -38.17 9.95
CA PRO A 101 56.73 -38.22 8.74
C PRO A 101 56.49 -37.00 7.84
N GLY A 102 57.53 -36.23 7.54
CA GLY A 102 57.44 -35.05 6.68
C GLY A 102 57.10 -33.73 7.39
N SER A 103 57.00 -33.72 8.73
CA SER A 103 56.87 -32.51 9.54
C SER A 103 57.99 -32.42 10.58
N SER A 104 58.40 -31.20 10.94
CA SER A 104 59.35 -30.94 12.04
C SER A 104 58.67 -30.83 13.40
N VAL A 105 57.34 -30.96 13.45
CA VAL A 105 56.55 -30.89 14.68
C VAL A 105 56.56 -32.27 15.35
N GLU A 106 56.85 -32.30 16.65
CA GLU A 106 56.84 -33.52 17.47
C GLU A 106 55.66 -33.49 18.44
N GLY A 107 55.04 -34.66 18.63
CA GLY A 107 53.97 -34.89 19.59
C GLY A 107 52.55 -34.85 19.02
N ASP A 108 51.63 -35.55 19.69
CA ASP A 108 50.19 -35.56 19.35
C ASP A 108 49.28 -35.14 20.52
N CYS A 109 49.88 -34.57 21.57
CA CYS A 109 49.18 -34.02 22.72
C CYS A 109 48.56 -32.66 22.42
N GLY A 110 47.27 -32.49 22.75
CA GLY A 110 46.61 -31.20 22.71
C GLY A 110 46.99 -30.29 23.89
N ASN A 111 46.60 -29.02 23.81
CA ASN A 111 46.71 -28.07 24.92
C ASN A 111 45.32 -27.83 25.53
N PRO A 112 45.02 -28.34 26.74
CA PRO A 112 43.68 -28.24 27.32
C PRO A 112 43.20 -26.82 27.54
N SER A 113 44.09 -25.90 27.96
CA SER A 113 43.71 -24.51 28.22
C SER A 113 43.34 -23.78 26.93
N VAL A 114 44.12 -23.96 25.87
CA VAL A 114 43.86 -23.38 24.55
C VAL A 114 42.63 -24.03 23.91
N GLY A 115 42.47 -25.35 24.04
CA GLY A 115 41.31 -26.09 23.55
C GLY A 115 40.00 -25.61 24.19
N ILE A 116 39.94 -25.53 25.52
CA ILE A 116 38.74 -25.03 26.23
C ILE A 116 38.40 -23.61 25.77
N PHE A 117 39.40 -22.72 25.73
CA PHE A 117 39.17 -21.33 25.31
C PHE A 117 38.68 -21.25 23.85
N PHE A 118 39.28 -22.00 22.93
CA PHE A 118 38.90 -22.04 21.53
C PHE A 118 37.44 -22.47 21.35
N PHE A 119 37.05 -23.62 21.91
CA PHE A 119 35.70 -24.16 21.72
C PHE A 119 34.63 -23.31 22.44
N VAL A 120 34.88 -22.90 23.69
CA VAL A 120 33.89 -22.10 24.44
C VAL A 120 33.71 -20.72 23.82
N SER A 121 34.79 -20.03 23.45
CA SER A 121 34.68 -18.72 22.79
C SER A 121 33.97 -18.83 21.44
N TYR A 122 34.28 -19.85 20.65
CA TYR A 122 33.64 -20.08 19.37
C TYR A 122 32.13 -20.32 19.53
N ILE A 123 31.72 -21.20 20.45
CA ILE A 123 30.31 -21.52 20.71
C ILE A 123 29.53 -20.26 21.12
N ILE A 124 30.10 -19.42 21.99
CA ILE A 124 29.44 -18.18 22.42
C ILE A 124 29.27 -17.22 21.24
N ILE A 125 30.34 -16.97 20.48
CA ILE A 125 30.31 -16.04 19.34
C ILE A 125 29.36 -16.56 18.25
N SER A 126 29.46 -17.84 17.88
CA SER A 126 28.59 -18.45 16.87
C SER A 126 27.13 -18.42 17.29
N PHE A 127 26.84 -18.69 18.56
CA PHE A 127 25.48 -18.63 19.10
C PHE A 127 24.91 -17.21 19.00
N LEU A 128 25.67 -16.18 19.40
CA LEU A 128 25.24 -14.79 19.27
C LEU A 128 24.95 -14.39 17.82
N VAL A 129 25.81 -14.79 16.87
CA VAL A 129 25.60 -14.50 15.45
C VAL A 129 24.37 -15.21 14.90
N VAL A 130 24.18 -16.50 15.21
CA VAL A 130 23.02 -17.29 14.74
C VAL A 130 21.70 -16.76 15.35
N VAL A 131 21.69 -16.41 16.63
CA VAL A 131 20.49 -15.82 17.27
C VAL A 131 20.17 -14.46 16.65
N ASN A 132 21.17 -13.60 16.45
CA ASN A 132 20.96 -12.31 15.81
C ASN A 132 20.49 -12.44 14.36
N MET A 133 20.98 -13.45 13.63
CA MET A 133 20.48 -13.82 12.31
C MET A 133 18.99 -14.19 12.36
N TYR A 134 18.61 -15.05 13.31
CA TYR A 134 17.22 -15.51 13.47
C TYR A 134 16.28 -14.36 13.81
N ILE A 135 16.67 -13.48 14.74
CA ILE A 135 15.88 -12.28 15.09
C ILE A 135 15.74 -11.35 13.88
N ALA A 136 16.82 -11.11 13.13
CA ALA A 136 16.76 -10.26 11.94
C ALA A 136 15.81 -10.82 10.87
N VAL A 137 15.89 -12.13 10.58
CA VAL A 137 14.97 -12.79 9.63
C VAL A 137 13.53 -12.70 10.10
N ILE A 138 13.28 -12.92 11.40
CA ILE A 138 11.94 -12.80 11.97
C ILE A 138 11.42 -11.37 11.85
N LEU A 139 12.20 -10.37 12.25
CA LEU A 139 11.77 -8.96 12.19
C LEU A 139 11.49 -8.51 10.77
N GLU A 140 12.34 -8.89 9.80
CA GLU A 140 12.12 -8.61 8.39
C GLU A 140 10.83 -9.28 7.89
N ASN A 141 10.61 -10.55 8.25
CA ASN A 141 9.41 -11.28 7.87
C ASN A 141 8.14 -10.67 8.49
N PHE A 142 8.20 -10.26 9.76
CA PHE A 142 7.09 -9.54 10.40
C PHE A 142 6.85 -8.18 9.77
N SER A 143 7.91 -7.43 9.42
CA SER A 143 7.79 -6.14 8.75
C SER A 143 7.06 -6.26 7.42
N VAL A 144 7.45 -7.23 6.58
CA VAL A 144 6.79 -7.51 5.30
C VAL A 144 5.34 -7.97 5.50
N ALA A 145 5.09 -8.84 6.48
CA ALA A 145 3.73 -9.28 6.80
C ALA A 145 2.84 -8.13 7.30
N THR A 146 3.40 -7.16 8.04
CA THR A 146 2.66 -5.97 8.44
C THR A 146 2.43 -5.01 7.29
N GLU A 147 3.37 -4.83 6.37
CA GLU A 147 3.15 -4.00 5.17
C GLU A 147 2.05 -4.57 4.27
N GLU A 148 2.06 -5.88 4.00
CA GLU A 148 1.02 -6.54 3.17
C GLU A 148 -0.36 -6.60 3.86
N SER A 149 -0.41 -6.50 5.19
CA SER A 149 -1.68 -6.49 5.94
C SER A 149 -2.15 -5.10 6.37
N ALA A 150 -1.29 -4.10 6.30
CA ALA A 150 -1.61 -2.71 6.66
C ALA A 150 -2.13 -1.90 5.47
N GLU A 151 -1.93 -2.33 4.23
CA GLU A 151 -2.55 -1.69 3.07
C GLU A 151 -4.06 -2.04 3.04
N PRO A 152 -4.96 -1.07 3.30
CA PRO A 152 -6.40 -1.35 3.38
C PRO A 152 -7.01 -1.73 2.02
N LEU A 153 -6.26 -1.52 0.93
CA LEU A 153 -6.61 -1.80 -0.45
C LEU A 153 -5.38 -2.35 -1.17
N GLY A 154 -5.49 -3.56 -1.71
CA GLY A 154 -4.46 -4.18 -2.53
C GLY A 154 -4.79 -4.17 -4.03
N GLU A 155 -3.86 -4.61 -4.88
CA GLU A 155 -4.09 -4.72 -6.33
C GLU A 155 -5.32 -5.58 -6.69
N ASP A 156 -5.56 -6.67 -5.94
CA ASP A 156 -6.70 -7.57 -6.14
C ASP A 156 -8.05 -6.83 -5.97
N ASP A 157 -8.12 -5.81 -5.10
CA ASP A 157 -9.36 -5.04 -4.90
C ASP A 157 -9.68 -4.14 -6.10
N PHE A 158 -8.64 -3.60 -6.75
CA PHE A 158 -8.78 -2.83 -7.99
C PHE A 158 -9.16 -3.72 -9.17
N GLU A 159 -8.62 -4.94 -9.25
CA GLU A 159 -9.01 -5.93 -10.25
C GLU A 159 -10.49 -6.31 -10.09
N MET A 160 -10.92 -6.64 -8.87
CA MET A 160 -12.33 -6.90 -8.55
C MET A 160 -13.24 -5.73 -8.94
N PHE A 161 -12.82 -4.48 -8.70
CA PHE A 161 -13.58 -3.31 -9.12
C PHE A 161 -13.79 -3.27 -10.64
N TYR A 162 -12.73 -3.50 -11.43
CA TYR A 162 -12.83 -3.47 -12.90
C TYR A 162 -13.63 -4.65 -13.47
N GLU A 163 -13.52 -5.85 -12.88
CA GLU A 163 -14.34 -7.00 -13.26
C GLU A 163 -15.84 -6.76 -13.05
N VAL A 164 -16.20 -6.07 -11.95
CA VAL A 164 -17.59 -5.68 -11.71
C VAL A 164 -17.97 -4.53 -12.64
N TRP A 165 -17.09 -3.56 -12.87
CA TRP A 165 -17.33 -2.41 -13.75
C TRP A 165 -17.70 -2.82 -15.17
N GLU A 166 -16.99 -3.81 -15.73
CA GLU A 166 -17.21 -4.33 -17.08
C GLU A 166 -18.67 -4.81 -17.29
N LYS A 167 -19.32 -5.30 -16.23
CA LYS A 167 -20.73 -5.73 -16.27
C LYS A 167 -21.71 -4.56 -16.43
N PHE A 168 -21.32 -3.36 -15.99
CA PHE A 168 -22.13 -2.15 -16.05
C PHE A 168 -21.80 -1.25 -17.24
N ASP A 169 -20.57 -1.36 -17.77
CA ASP A 169 -20.10 -0.68 -18.98
C ASP A 169 -19.44 -1.65 -19.99
N PRO A 170 -20.23 -2.53 -20.66
CA PRO A 170 -19.70 -3.49 -21.62
C PRO A 170 -19.07 -2.86 -22.88
N GLY A 171 -19.37 -1.57 -23.12
CA GLY A 171 -18.86 -0.81 -24.26
C GLY A 171 -17.53 -0.11 -23.98
N ALA A 172 -16.94 -0.29 -22.80
CA ALA A 172 -15.74 0.40 -22.35
C ALA A 172 -15.82 1.94 -22.54
N THR A 173 -17.01 2.50 -22.33
CA THR A 173 -17.26 3.93 -22.50
C THR A 173 -16.64 4.76 -21.38
N GLN A 174 -16.25 4.12 -20.27
CA GLN A 174 -15.75 4.71 -19.03
C GLN A 174 -16.80 5.49 -18.24
N PHE A 175 -18.07 5.37 -18.61
CA PHE A 175 -19.19 6.06 -17.96
C PHE A 175 -20.30 5.10 -17.59
N ILE A 176 -20.95 5.36 -16.46
CA ILE A 176 -22.23 4.74 -16.09
C ILE A 176 -23.29 5.80 -15.79
N GLU A 177 -24.55 5.46 -15.97
CA GLU A 177 -25.68 6.30 -15.55
C GLU A 177 -25.78 6.36 -14.02
N LEU A 178 -26.16 7.53 -13.48
CA LEU A 178 -26.35 7.75 -12.03
C LEU A 178 -27.33 6.75 -11.41
N SER A 179 -28.35 6.33 -12.16
CA SER A 179 -29.33 5.33 -11.73
C SER A 179 -28.69 3.97 -11.39
N LYS A 180 -27.64 3.58 -12.11
CA LYS A 180 -26.93 2.29 -11.97
C LYS A 180 -25.87 2.33 -10.87
N LEU A 181 -25.42 3.51 -10.46
CA LEU A 181 -24.38 3.67 -9.43
C LEU A 181 -24.71 2.94 -8.12
N PHE A 182 -25.97 3.01 -7.69
CA PHE A 182 -26.42 2.38 -6.43
C PHE A 182 -26.37 0.85 -6.49
N ASP A 183 -26.62 0.27 -7.66
CA ASP A 183 -26.55 -1.17 -7.89
C ASP A 183 -25.10 -1.62 -8.05
N PHE A 184 -24.30 -0.85 -8.79
CA PHE A 184 -22.86 -1.07 -8.94
C PHE A 184 -22.16 -1.11 -7.58
N ALA A 185 -22.36 -0.10 -6.73
CA ALA A 185 -21.72 -0.01 -5.42
C ALA A 185 -22.11 -1.17 -4.48
N ALA A 186 -23.30 -1.74 -4.66
CA ALA A 186 -23.78 -2.88 -3.88
C ALA A 186 -23.34 -4.24 -4.43
N SER A 187 -22.77 -4.28 -5.65
CA SER A 187 -22.28 -5.50 -6.31
C SER A 187 -20.79 -5.75 -6.13
N LEU A 188 -20.05 -4.77 -5.60
CA LEU A 188 -18.65 -4.90 -5.22
C LEU A 188 -18.49 -5.78 -3.98
N GLU A 189 -17.31 -6.34 -3.78
CA GLU A 189 -16.96 -7.08 -2.56
C GLU A 189 -16.27 -6.16 -1.53
N PRO A 190 -16.29 -6.50 -0.23
CA PRO A 190 -15.46 -5.80 0.77
C PRO A 190 -13.99 -5.81 0.32
N PRO A 191 -13.24 -4.71 0.46
CA PRO A 191 -13.55 -3.49 1.22
C PRO A 191 -14.30 -2.39 0.44
N LEU A 192 -14.42 -2.49 -0.89
CA LEU A 192 -15.05 -1.45 -1.72
C LEU A 192 -16.59 -1.47 -1.72
N LEU A 193 -17.21 -2.55 -1.24
CA LEU A 193 -18.65 -2.69 -1.08
C LEU A 193 -19.31 -1.54 -0.31
N ILE A 194 -20.43 -1.04 -0.86
CA ILE A 194 -21.37 -0.13 -0.18
C ILE A 194 -22.77 -0.77 -0.19
N PRO A 195 -23.18 -1.44 0.91
CA PRO A 195 -24.43 -2.19 0.94
C PRO A 195 -25.64 -1.25 0.89
N LYS A 196 -26.75 -1.73 0.33
CA LYS A 196 -28.01 -0.98 0.35
C LYS A 196 -28.59 -0.94 1.78
N PRO A 197 -29.20 0.18 2.21
CA PRO A 197 -29.46 1.40 1.44
C PRO A 197 -28.24 2.37 1.38
N ASN A 198 -27.70 2.58 0.18
CA ASN A 198 -26.45 3.34 -0.04
C ASN A 198 -26.66 4.75 -0.63
N LYS A 199 -27.92 5.16 -0.89
CA LYS A 199 -28.24 6.43 -1.55
C LYS A 199 -27.67 7.66 -0.82
N VAL A 200 -27.82 7.69 0.50
CA VAL A 200 -27.37 8.85 1.31
C VAL A 200 -25.85 8.97 1.26
N GLN A 201 -25.15 7.85 1.43
CA GLN A 201 -23.69 7.81 1.42
C GLN A 201 -23.11 8.19 0.06
N LEU A 202 -23.62 7.61 -1.03
CA LEU A 202 -23.18 7.94 -2.40
C LEU A 202 -23.47 9.38 -2.81
N THR A 203 -24.57 9.98 -2.30
CA THR A 203 -24.83 11.40 -2.54
C THR A 203 -23.89 12.30 -1.73
N ALA A 204 -23.48 11.88 -0.53
CA ALA A 204 -22.56 12.63 0.32
C ALA A 204 -21.11 12.58 -0.20
N MET A 205 -20.76 11.65 -1.08
CA MET A 205 -19.44 11.57 -1.73
C MET A 205 -19.20 12.64 -2.80
N ASP A 206 -20.24 13.40 -3.18
CA ASP A 206 -20.16 14.54 -4.12
C ASP A 206 -19.49 14.21 -5.47
N LEU A 207 -19.89 13.09 -6.07
CA LEU A 207 -19.36 12.63 -7.36
C LEU A 207 -19.70 13.63 -8.48
N PRO A 208 -18.74 13.95 -9.37
CA PRO A 208 -19.00 14.78 -10.55
C PRO A 208 -19.88 14.05 -11.56
N ILE A 209 -20.86 14.78 -12.11
CA ILE A 209 -21.83 14.30 -13.11
C ILE A 209 -21.62 15.06 -14.42
N VAL A 210 -21.54 14.31 -15.51
CA VAL A 210 -21.41 14.78 -16.89
C VAL A 210 -22.77 14.76 -17.60
N SER A 211 -22.83 15.39 -18.77
CA SER A 211 -23.93 15.32 -19.74
C SER A 211 -24.55 13.93 -19.85
N GLY A 212 -25.88 13.88 -19.65
CA GLY A 212 -26.66 12.65 -19.71
C GLY A 212 -26.80 11.92 -18.37
N ASP A 213 -26.55 12.59 -17.24
CA ASP A 213 -26.64 12.01 -15.89
C ASP A 213 -25.68 10.82 -15.71
N ARG A 214 -24.45 10.99 -16.21
CA ARG A 214 -23.41 9.97 -16.22
C ARG A 214 -22.23 10.35 -15.33
N ILE A 215 -21.59 9.36 -14.74
CA ILE A 215 -20.42 9.52 -13.87
C ILE A 215 -19.27 8.70 -14.46
N HIS A 216 -18.06 9.24 -14.38
CA HIS A 216 -16.84 8.60 -14.88
C HIS A 216 -16.31 7.55 -13.92
N CYS A 217 -15.76 6.47 -14.48
CA CYS A 217 -15.18 5.33 -13.76
C CYS A 217 -14.16 5.77 -12.70
N LEU A 218 -13.22 6.63 -13.10
CA LEU A 218 -12.12 7.08 -12.24
C LEU A 218 -12.62 7.85 -11.02
N ASP A 219 -13.67 8.65 -11.16
CA ASP A 219 -14.22 9.43 -10.04
C ASP A 219 -14.92 8.54 -9.02
N ILE A 220 -15.59 7.49 -9.48
CA ILE A 220 -16.19 6.48 -8.60
C ILE A 220 -15.10 5.69 -7.88
N LEU A 221 -14.10 5.22 -8.63
CA LEU A 221 -12.98 4.46 -8.07
C LEU A 221 -12.26 5.28 -7.01
N PHE A 222 -11.88 6.52 -7.34
CA PHE A 222 -11.21 7.42 -6.42
C PHE A 222 -12.05 7.71 -5.16
N ALA A 223 -13.35 7.98 -5.32
CA ALA A 223 -14.22 8.24 -4.17
C ALA A 223 -14.36 7.01 -3.25
N PHE A 224 -14.40 5.80 -3.81
CA PHE A 224 -14.50 4.57 -3.01
C PHE A 224 -13.18 4.26 -2.32
N THR A 225 -12.06 4.46 -3.00
CA THR A 225 -10.72 4.38 -2.44
C THR A 225 -10.55 5.38 -1.30
N LYS A 226 -10.91 6.67 -1.51
CA LYS A 226 -10.89 7.72 -0.48
C LYS A 226 -11.75 7.36 0.74
N ARG A 227 -12.91 6.72 0.53
CA ARG A 227 -13.75 6.27 1.64
C ARG A 227 -13.04 5.24 2.52
N VAL A 228 -12.32 4.29 1.92
CA VAL A 228 -11.67 3.19 2.65
C VAL A 228 -10.38 3.66 3.33
N LEU A 229 -9.58 4.47 2.65
CA LEU A 229 -8.29 4.96 3.15
C LEU A 229 -8.42 6.17 4.10
N GLY A 230 -9.51 6.93 4.02
CA GLY A 230 -9.72 8.16 4.79
C GLY A 230 -9.22 9.42 4.09
N GLU A 231 -9.26 10.56 4.80
CA GLU A 231 -8.72 11.82 4.29
C GLU A 231 -7.28 12.00 4.77
N SER A 232 -6.31 11.92 3.84
CA SER A 232 -4.91 12.27 4.06
C SER A 232 -4.41 13.10 2.87
N ASP A 233 -3.36 13.88 3.08
CA ASP A 233 -2.70 14.65 2.00
C ASP A 233 -2.13 13.72 0.91
N GLU A 234 -1.92 12.44 1.22
CA GLU A 234 -1.48 11.40 0.28
C GLU A 234 -2.57 11.02 -0.75
N MET A 235 -3.85 11.32 -0.47
CA MET A 235 -4.96 11.01 -1.37
C MET A 235 -4.90 11.82 -2.67
N ASP A 236 -4.40 13.05 -2.64
CA ASP A 236 -4.25 13.86 -3.85
C ASP A 236 -3.13 13.32 -4.74
N ALA A 237 -2.03 12.85 -4.15
CA ALA A 237 -0.96 12.17 -4.88
C ALA A 237 -1.45 10.83 -5.47
N LEU A 238 -2.23 10.07 -4.72
CA LEU A 238 -2.86 8.83 -5.20
C LEU A 238 -3.80 9.11 -6.38
N ARG A 239 -4.56 10.22 -6.33
CA ARG A 239 -5.42 10.62 -7.44
C ARG A 239 -4.63 10.80 -8.73
N VAL A 240 -3.53 11.55 -8.67
CA VAL A 240 -2.66 11.82 -9.83
C VAL A 240 -2.08 10.51 -10.37
N GLN A 241 -1.64 9.60 -9.50
CA GLN A 241 -1.13 8.29 -9.92
C GLN A 241 -2.19 7.45 -10.65
N MET A 242 -3.43 7.44 -10.14
CA MET A 242 -4.55 6.74 -10.77
C MET A 242 -4.92 7.39 -12.11
N GLU A 243 -4.91 8.72 -12.20
CA GLU A 243 -5.12 9.49 -13.44
C GLU A 243 -4.05 9.16 -14.48
N ASP A 244 -2.76 9.17 -14.12
CA ASP A 244 -1.66 8.86 -15.03
C ASP A 244 -1.74 7.43 -15.57
N ARG A 245 -2.04 6.45 -14.71
CA ARG A 245 -2.21 5.04 -15.12
C ARG A 245 -3.41 4.87 -16.06
N PHE A 246 -4.47 5.64 -15.84
CA PHE A 246 -5.68 5.62 -16.67
C PHE A 246 -5.46 6.30 -18.04
N MET A 247 -4.75 7.43 -18.06
CA MET A 247 -4.40 8.16 -19.28
C MET A 247 -3.40 7.40 -20.16
N ALA A 248 -2.48 6.65 -19.56
CA ALA A 248 -1.58 5.75 -20.28
C ALA A 248 -2.32 4.61 -21.00
N ALA A 249 -3.44 4.15 -20.43
CA ALA A 249 -4.25 3.08 -20.99
C ALA A 249 -5.23 3.53 -22.08
N ASN A 250 -5.61 4.83 -22.14
CA ASN A 250 -6.55 5.33 -23.14
C ASN A 250 -6.26 6.79 -23.59
N PRO A 251 -5.51 7.00 -24.68
CA PRO A 251 -5.10 8.33 -25.15
C PRO A 251 -6.22 9.20 -25.74
N SER A 252 -7.41 8.65 -26.03
CA SER A 252 -8.48 9.39 -26.69
C SER A 252 -9.27 10.25 -25.68
N LYS A 253 -8.86 11.51 -25.54
CA LYS A 253 -9.58 12.57 -24.82
C LYS A 253 -10.99 12.78 -25.40
N VAL A 254 -12.01 12.20 -24.78
CA VAL A 254 -13.35 12.81 -24.78
C VAL A 254 -13.33 13.87 -23.70
N SER A 255 -13.62 15.12 -24.06
CA SER A 255 -13.59 16.26 -23.14
C SER A 255 -14.51 16.02 -21.93
N TYR A 256 -13.89 15.82 -20.77
CA TYR A 256 -14.58 15.67 -19.50
C TYR A 256 -14.82 17.05 -18.89
N GLU A 257 -15.97 17.65 -19.18
CA GLU A 257 -16.43 18.85 -18.47
C GLU A 257 -17.56 18.44 -17.51
N PRO A 258 -17.30 18.36 -16.20
CA PRO A 258 -18.35 18.09 -15.23
C PRO A 258 -19.34 19.26 -15.20
N ILE A 259 -20.63 18.97 -15.37
CA ILE A 259 -21.70 19.98 -15.45
C ILE A 259 -22.29 20.26 -14.07
N THR A 260 -22.37 19.22 -13.22
CA THR A 260 -22.93 19.31 -11.87
C THR A 260 -22.37 18.19 -10.99
N THR A 261 -22.72 18.15 -9.70
CA THR A 261 -22.31 17.07 -8.78
C THR A 261 -23.54 16.38 -8.20
N THR A 262 -23.38 15.16 -7.66
CA THR A 262 -24.49 14.41 -7.04
C THR A 262 -25.15 15.19 -5.89
N LEU A 263 -24.35 15.90 -5.07
CA LEU A 263 -24.87 16.71 -3.96
C LEU A 263 -25.64 17.93 -4.48
N LYS A 264 -25.07 18.65 -5.45
CA LYS A 264 -25.72 19.81 -6.06
C LYS A 264 -27.04 19.42 -6.74
N ARG A 265 -27.06 18.29 -7.44
CA ARG A 265 -28.27 17.76 -8.07
C ARG A 265 -29.38 17.47 -7.07
N LYS A 266 -29.06 16.85 -5.93
CA LYS A 266 -30.03 16.60 -4.85
C LYS A 266 -30.55 17.89 -4.24
N LEU A 267 -29.69 18.90 -4.06
CA LEU A 267 -30.11 20.22 -3.58
C LEU A 267 -31.07 20.90 -4.56
N GLU A 268 -30.81 20.82 -5.87
CA GLU A 268 -31.69 21.35 -6.92
C GLU A 268 -33.06 20.67 -6.91
N GLU A 269 -33.12 19.34 -6.76
CA GLU A 269 -34.38 18.59 -6.69
C GLU A 269 -35.22 18.97 -5.47
N GLU A 270 -34.60 19.07 -4.30
CA GLU A 270 -35.30 19.50 -3.08
C GLU A 270 -35.78 20.94 -3.19
N SER A 271 -34.94 21.82 -3.73
CA SER A 271 -35.29 23.22 -4.00
C SER A 271 -36.47 23.33 -4.98
N ALA A 272 -36.46 22.52 -6.04
CA ALA A 272 -37.55 22.43 -7.00
C ALA A 272 -38.86 21.96 -6.35
N LYS A 273 -38.82 20.97 -5.46
CA LYS A 273 -40.01 20.51 -4.70
C LYS A 273 -40.58 21.63 -3.85
N VAL A 274 -39.74 22.41 -3.16
CA VAL A 274 -40.18 23.55 -2.34
C VAL A 274 -40.86 24.62 -3.21
N ILE A 275 -40.22 25.01 -4.33
CA ILE A 275 -40.77 26.01 -5.27
C ILE A 275 -42.08 25.51 -5.87
N GLN A 276 -42.15 24.25 -6.31
CA GLN A 276 -43.37 23.65 -6.86
C GLN A 276 -44.50 23.59 -5.83
N ARG A 277 -44.19 23.23 -4.57
CA ARG A 277 -45.18 23.25 -3.47
C ARG A 277 -45.68 24.66 -3.21
N ALA A 278 -44.79 25.64 -3.14
CA ALA A 278 -45.14 27.04 -2.95
C ALA A 278 -45.99 27.59 -4.11
N PHE A 279 -45.63 27.26 -5.35
CA PHE A 279 -46.39 27.67 -6.54
C PHE A 279 -47.77 27.02 -6.61
N ARG A 280 -47.89 25.73 -6.26
CA ARG A 280 -49.19 25.03 -6.17
C ARG A 280 -50.07 25.67 -5.09
N HIS A 281 -49.52 25.98 -3.92
CA HIS A 281 -50.25 26.70 -2.86
C HIS A 281 -50.67 28.11 -3.31
N TYR A 282 -49.80 28.85 -4.00
CA TYR A 282 -50.12 30.15 -4.56
C TYR A 282 -51.25 30.07 -5.60
N ARG A 283 -51.22 29.08 -6.50
CA ARG A 283 -52.29 28.85 -7.49
C ARG A 283 -53.62 28.49 -6.83
N LEU A 284 -53.62 27.68 -5.77
CA LEU A 284 -54.83 27.33 -5.02
C LEU A 284 -55.39 28.51 -4.23
N ARG A 285 -54.53 29.43 -3.78
CA ARG A 285 -54.90 30.66 -3.09
C ARG A 285 -55.35 31.79 -4.04
N LYS A 286 -55.26 31.64 -5.36
CA LYS A 286 -55.95 32.55 -6.29
C LYS A 286 -57.43 32.17 -6.33
N PRO A 287 -58.35 32.92 -5.69
CA PRO A 287 -59.75 32.80 -6.02
C PRO A 287 -59.94 33.42 -7.39
N VAL A 288 -60.99 32.98 -8.08
CA VAL A 288 -61.52 33.58 -9.30
C VAL A 288 -61.74 35.09 -9.06
N PHE A 289 -60.76 35.93 -9.40
CA PHE A 289 -60.93 37.39 -9.49
C PHE A 289 -61.64 37.72 -10.82
N ASN A 290 -62.75 37.04 -11.08
CA ASN A 290 -63.63 37.29 -12.23
C ASN A 290 -64.98 36.59 -12.02
N LYS A 291 -65.75 37.03 -11.02
CA LYS A 291 -67.22 37.17 -11.05
C LYS A 291 -67.76 37.46 -9.64
N SER A 292 -68.19 38.71 -9.46
CA SER A 292 -69.41 39.18 -8.80
C SER A 292 -69.16 40.34 -7.84
N TYR A 293 -69.06 41.53 -8.40
CA TYR A 293 -69.63 42.70 -7.74
C TYR A 293 -71.15 42.52 -7.76
N LEU A 294 -71.76 42.11 -6.65
CA LEU A 294 -73.14 42.45 -6.31
C LEU A 294 -73.49 41.97 -4.89
N TYR A 295 -74.02 42.94 -4.14
CA TYR A 295 -74.72 42.87 -2.86
C TYR A 295 -73.96 43.00 -1.52
N LYS A 296 -74.49 43.96 -0.76
CA LYS A 296 -74.09 44.52 0.54
C LYS A 296 -74.64 43.71 1.72
N ASP A 297 -74.01 44.02 2.87
CA ASP A 297 -74.54 44.15 4.24
C ASP A 297 -74.71 42.92 5.15
N GLY A 298 -74.27 43.10 6.39
CA GLY A 298 -74.68 42.31 7.56
C GLY A 298 -73.52 41.79 8.41
N ASP A 299 -73.37 42.35 9.61
CA ASP A 299 -72.46 41.96 10.69
C ASP A 299 -72.48 40.46 11.06
N VAL A 300 -71.34 39.97 11.62
CA VAL A 300 -71.19 39.14 12.85
C VAL A 300 -69.78 38.50 12.87
N PHE A 301 -68.96 38.85 13.87
CA PHE A 301 -67.82 38.04 14.36
C PHE A 301 -68.36 36.91 15.27
N PRO A 302 -67.74 35.71 15.39
CA PRO A 302 -66.34 35.50 15.81
C PRO A 302 -65.70 34.29 15.05
N SER A 303 -64.48 33.78 15.24
CA SER A 303 -63.51 33.75 16.35
C SER A 303 -62.12 33.44 15.79
N LYS A 304 -61.09 33.96 16.47
CA LYS A 304 -59.69 33.48 16.40
C LYS A 304 -59.63 31.95 16.52
N THR A 305 -58.77 31.28 15.76
CA THR A 305 -57.67 30.37 16.19
C THR A 305 -56.89 29.91 14.95
N GLU A 306 -55.56 29.72 15.10
CA GLU A 306 -54.60 29.07 14.18
C GLU A 306 -53.86 29.95 13.14
N MET A 307 -52.93 30.76 13.64
CA MET A 307 -51.70 31.13 12.92
C MET A 307 -50.55 31.22 13.93
N ALA A 308 -50.01 30.08 14.38
CA ALA A 308 -48.89 30.10 15.32
C ALA A 308 -47.96 28.86 15.32
N PHE A 309 -48.00 27.99 14.30
CA PHE A 309 -47.15 26.77 14.30
C PHE A 309 -46.06 26.67 13.22
N ASP A 310 -45.94 27.63 12.31
CA ASP A 310 -44.96 27.53 11.19
C ASP A 310 -43.83 28.57 11.20
N LYS A 311 -43.81 29.48 12.19
CA LYS A 311 -42.80 30.54 12.25
C LYS A 311 -41.57 30.19 13.11
N LEU A 312 -41.63 29.10 13.88
CA LEU A 312 -40.58 28.73 14.85
C LEU A 312 -39.59 27.68 14.30
N SER A 313 -39.94 26.98 13.23
CA SER A 313 -39.09 25.97 12.57
C SER A 313 -38.08 26.57 11.58
N LEU A 314 -38.35 27.78 11.06
CA LEU A 314 -37.50 28.44 10.06
C LEU A 314 -36.32 29.21 10.69
N SER A 315 -36.45 29.69 11.92
CA SER A 315 -35.41 30.46 12.61
C SER A 315 -34.30 29.57 13.19
N LEU A 316 -34.62 28.35 13.62
CA LEU A 316 -33.63 27.39 14.16
C LEU A 316 -32.72 26.76 13.08
N ALA A 317 -33.12 26.82 11.81
CA ALA A 317 -32.34 26.30 10.69
C ALA A 317 -31.33 27.33 10.14
N LEU A 318 -31.51 28.62 10.42
CA LEU A 318 -30.68 29.71 9.87
C LEU A 318 -29.49 30.09 10.76
N GLU A 319 -29.52 29.81 12.07
CA GLU A 319 -28.41 30.16 12.98
C GLU A 319 -27.27 29.12 13.04
N LYS A 320 -27.41 27.95 12.40
CA LYS A 320 -26.36 26.91 12.40
C LYS A 320 -25.43 26.93 11.18
N THR A 321 -25.52 27.93 10.31
CA THR A 321 -24.75 27.98 9.05
C THR A 321 -23.97 29.29 8.87
N GLU A 322 -23.49 29.91 9.96
CA GLU A 322 -22.60 31.09 9.90
C GLU A 322 -21.18 30.84 10.44
N ARG A 323 -20.69 29.59 10.44
CA ARG A 323 -19.24 29.33 10.62
C ARG A 323 -18.70 28.41 9.54
N SER A 324 -17.73 28.95 8.80
CA SER A 324 -17.01 28.44 7.63
C SER A 324 -17.74 28.48 6.28
N SER A 325 -17.94 29.70 5.75
CA SER A 325 -18.04 29.93 4.31
C SER A 325 -16.64 29.95 3.69
N SER A 326 -16.15 28.80 3.23
CA SER A 326 -15.15 28.75 2.16
C SER A 326 -15.89 28.40 0.88
N THR A 327 -16.30 29.42 0.14
CA THR A 327 -16.74 29.28 -1.25
C THR A 327 -15.53 28.90 -2.10
N THR A 328 -15.31 27.60 -2.28
CA THR A 328 -14.40 27.09 -3.30
C THR A 328 -15.26 26.67 -4.49
N SER A 329 -15.15 27.42 -5.59
CA SER A 329 -15.65 27.00 -6.90
C SER A 329 -15.11 25.60 -7.21
N PRO A 330 -15.87 24.70 -7.87
CA PRO A 330 -15.27 23.48 -8.41
C PRO A 330 -14.13 23.90 -9.36
N PRO A 331 -12.95 23.26 -9.30
CA PRO A 331 -11.86 23.60 -10.18
C PRO A 331 -12.32 23.40 -11.63
N SER A 332 -12.41 24.49 -12.38
CA SER A 332 -12.46 24.46 -13.83
C SER A 332 -11.16 23.83 -14.31
N TYR A 333 -11.25 22.74 -15.05
CA TYR A 333 -10.12 22.08 -15.72
C TYR A 333 -9.68 22.94 -16.92
N ASP A 334 -9.16 24.14 -16.64
CA ASP A 334 -8.73 25.11 -17.66
C ASP A 334 -7.21 25.09 -17.89
N SER A 335 -6.52 24.03 -17.45
CA SER A 335 -5.07 23.88 -17.57
C SER A 335 -4.59 22.93 -18.66
N VAL A 336 -5.48 22.40 -19.52
CA VAL A 336 -5.09 21.41 -20.56
C VAL A 336 -5.42 21.85 -21.99
N THR A 337 -5.93 23.06 -22.19
CA THR A 337 -6.24 23.62 -23.53
C THR A 337 -5.38 24.80 -23.94
N LYS A 338 -4.40 25.23 -23.12
CA LYS A 338 -3.37 26.17 -23.61
C LYS A 338 -2.29 25.38 -24.35
N PRO A 339 -2.00 25.70 -25.62
CA PRO A 339 -0.80 25.18 -26.26
C PRO A 339 0.41 25.56 -25.40
N ASP A 340 1.34 24.62 -25.23
CA ASP A 340 2.55 24.83 -24.45
C ASP A 340 3.20 26.16 -24.84
N LYS A 341 3.53 26.99 -23.84
CA LYS A 341 4.31 28.23 -24.07
C LYS A 341 5.63 27.98 -24.79
N TYR A 342 6.11 26.73 -24.81
CA TYR A 342 7.27 26.30 -25.58
C TYR A 342 6.99 26.13 -27.09
N GLU A 343 5.78 25.77 -27.50
CA GLU A 343 5.40 25.66 -28.92
C GLU A 343 5.04 27.03 -29.52
N GLN A 344 4.43 27.91 -28.73
CA GLN A 344 4.10 29.28 -29.15
C GLN A 344 5.35 30.17 -29.30
N GLU A 345 6.36 30.03 -28.44
CA GLU A 345 7.64 30.72 -28.62
C GLU A 345 8.47 30.19 -29.80
N ARG A 346 8.27 28.91 -30.19
CA ARG A 346 8.96 28.30 -31.32
C ARG A 346 8.34 28.72 -32.66
N SER A 347 7.02 28.84 -32.73
CA SER A 347 6.32 29.36 -33.92
C SER A 347 6.55 30.86 -34.12
N GLU A 348 6.55 31.68 -33.05
CA GLU A 348 6.86 33.11 -33.15
C GLU A 348 8.33 33.40 -33.55
N LYS A 349 9.27 32.52 -33.18
CA LYS A 349 10.69 32.62 -33.61
C LYS A 349 10.89 32.17 -35.06
N GLU A 350 10.09 31.23 -35.56
CA GLU A 350 10.15 30.80 -36.97
C GLU A 350 9.49 31.81 -37.93
N GLU A 351 8.42 32.50 -37.53
CA GLU A 351 7.85 33.60 -38.33
C GLU A 351 8.76 34.84 -38.37
N LYS A 352 9.33 35.27 -37.24
CA LYS A 352 10.32 36.38 -37.22
C LYS A 352 11.61 36.06 -37.98
N GLY A 353 11.95 34.77 -38.13
CA GLY A 353 13.10 34.32 -38.93
C GLY A 353 12.84 34.34 -40.45
N LYS A 354 11.59 34.27 -40.88
CA LYS A 354 11.19 34.37 -42.30
C LYS A 354 11.03 35.82 -42.76
N ASP A 355 10.42 36.68 -41.95
CA ASP A 355 10.26 38.10 -42.31
C ASP A 355 11.59 38.85 -42.41
N ASN A 356 12.61 38.44 -41.65
CA ASN A 356 13.94 39.07 -41.70
C ASN A 356 14.82 38.57 -42.87
N LYS A 357 14.34 37.60 -43.67
CA LYS A 357 15.02 37.11 -44.87
C LYS A 357 14.56 37.79 -46.16
N ASP A 358 13.41 38.46 -46.16
CA ASP A 358 12.89 39.20 -47.32
C ASP A 358 13.31 40.69 -47.35
N TYR A 359 14.03 41.17 -46.32
CA TYR A 359 14.64 42.52 -46.32
C TYR A 359 16.16 42.53 -46.55
N ARG A 360 16.75 41.38 -46.92
CA ARG A 360 18.15 41.29 -47.38
C ARG A 360 18.23 40.49 -48.68
N LYS A 361 17.81 41.12 -49.78
CA LYS A 361 18.26 40.82 -51.13
C LYS A 361 18.46 42.11 -51.91
#